data_AF-A0A9E2GBM7-F1
#
_entry.id   AF-A0A9E2GBM7-F1
#
_cell.length_a   1.000
_cell.length_b   1.000
_cell.length_c   1.000
_cell.angle_alpha   90.00
_cell.angle_beta   90.00
_cell.angle_gamma   90.00
#
_symmetry.space_group_name_H-M   'P 1'
#
loop_
_entity.id
_entity.type
_entity.pdbx_description
1 polymer ?
#
loop_
_entity_poly.entity_id
_entity_poly.type
_entity_poly.pdbx_seq_one_letter_code
_entity_poly.pdbx_strand_id
1 'polypeptide(L)'
;MKKSLELLIGRDSNPWMVTVMLIAPTLFTVFILFSYSFSWNTVITAVLAFDIFAGLISNAREETHTAWKELPKKSLILFVAFHLTVYPLFVILFQVDMWLMIFMLGMLFAKTSFFMIGTGLFVTKN
;
A
#
# COMPACT_ATOMS: atom_id res chain seq x y z
N MET A 1 9.50 8.57 -16.17
CA MET A 1 8.24 9.19 -15.70
C MET A 1 6.99 8.45 -16.14
N LYS A 2 6.77 8.15 -17.44
CA LYS A 2 5.58 7.38 -17.88
C LYS A 2 5.43 6.01 -17.19
N LYS A 3 6.49 5.20 -17.17
CA LYS A 3 6.46 3.86 -16.53
C LYS A 3 6.10 3.86 -15.04
N SER A 4 6.57 4.85 -14.27
CA SER A 4 6.27 4.94 -12.83
C SER A 4 4.84 5.40 -12.57
N LEU A 5 4.30 6.27 -13.42
CA LEU A 5 2.87 6.63 -13.39
C LEU A 5 1.98 5.46 -13.83
N GLU A 6 2.41 4.72 -14.87
CA GLU A 6 1.74 3.51 -15.36
C GLU A 6 1.73 2.38 -14.32
N LEU A 7 2.75 2.30 -13.45
CA LEU A 7 2.80 1.39 -12.31
C LEU A 7 1.85 1.80 -11.16
N LEU A 8 1.65 3.10 -10.96
CA LEU A 8 0.76 3.64 -9.93
C LEU A 8 -0.72 3.57 -10.32
N ILE A 9 -1.00 3.72 -11.61
CA ILE A 9 -2.35 3.95 -12.12
C ILE A 9 -2.85 2.69 -12.88
N GLY A 10 -1.94 1.98 -13.55
CA GLY A 10 -2.22 0.86 -14.46
C GLY A 10 -2.19 1.35 -15.91
N ARG A 11 -1.49 0.63 -16.79
CA ARG A 11 -1.20 1.03 -18.19
C ARG A 11 -2.45 1.40 -19.02
N ASP A 12 -3.62 0.87 -18.64
CA ASP A 12 -4.93 1.09 -19.30
C ASP A 12 -6.05 1.48 -18.33
N SER A 13 -5.69 2.13 -17.22
CA SER A 13 -6.65 2.46 -16.18
C SER A 13 -7.50 3.67 -16.53
N ASN A 14 -8.82 3.47 -16.53
CA ASN A 14 -9.78 4.54 -16.69
C ASN A 14 -9.57 5.60 -15.57
N PRO A 15 -9.33 6.89 -15.88
CA PRO A 15 -9.08 7.93 -14.88
C PRO A 15 -10.22 8.08 -13.86
N TRP A 16 -11.45 7.76 -14.25
CA TRP A 16 -12.59 7.69 -13.33
C TRP A 16 -12.41 6.58 -12.28
N MET A 17 -11.97 5.40 -12.71
CA MET A 17 -11.75 4.27 -11.81
C MET A 17 -10.63 4.58 -10.81
N VAL A 18 -9.55 5.23 -11.26
CA VAL A 18 -8.45 5.68 -10.40
C VAL A 18 -8.97 6.67 -9.36
N THR A 19 -9.77 7.64 -9.79
CA THR A 19 -10.37 8.63 -8.88
C THR A 19 -11.22 7.95 -7.81
N VAL A 20 -12.06 6.98 -8.20
CA VAL A 20 -12.88 6.21 -7.26
C VAL A 20 -12.03 5.39 -6.28
N MET A 21 -10.95 4.76 -6.76
CA MET A 21 -10.03 3.99 -5.91
C MET A 21 -9.33 4.87 -4.87
N LEU A 22 -9.10 6.15 -5.17
CA LEU A 22 -8.47 7.09 -4.24
C LEU A 22 -9.44 7.64 -3.18
N ILE A 23 -10.76 7.47 -3.34
CA ILE A 23 -11.74 7.98 -2.37
C ILE A 23 -11.53 7.32 -1.00
N ALA A 24 -11.46 5.99 -0.93
CA ALA A 24 -11.34 5.31 0.36
C ALA A 24 -10.03 5.64 1.11
N PRO A 25 -8.83 5.59 0.47
CA PRO A 25 -7.59 6.05 1.10
C PRO A 25 -7.68 7.52 1.55
N THR A 26 -8.22 8.40 0.72
CA THR A 26 -8.35 9.84 1.05
C THR A 26 -9.28 10.06 2.24
N LEU A 27 -10.45 9.42 2.25
CA LEU A 27 -11.40 9.53 3.36
C LEU A 27 -10.80 9.01 4.66
N PHE A 28 -10.04 7.92 4.61
CA PHE A 28 -9.39 7.37 5.80
C PHE A 28 -8.26 8.29 6.32
N THR A 29 -7.47 8.88 5.42
CA THR A 29 -6.48 9.92 5.78
C THR A 29 -7.14 11.14 6.40
N VAL A 30 -8.22 11.64 5.81
CA VAL A 30 -8.99 12.77 6.36
C VAL A 30 -9.54 12.42 7.73
N PHE A 31 -10.13 11.23 7.90
CA PHE A 31 -10.60 10.74 9.19
C PHE A 31 -9.49 10.81 10.26
N ILE A 32 -8.30 10.28 9.99
CA ILE A 32 -7.16 10.36 10.94
C ILE A 32 -6.81 11.82 11.29
N LEU A 33 -6.72 12.69 10.28
CA LEU A 33 -6.34 14.10 10.50
C LEU A 33 -7.37 14.89 11.33
N PHE A 34 -8.64 14.50 11.30
CA PHE A 34 -9.70 15.16 12.08
C PHE A 34 -10.01 14.46 13.41
N SER A 35 -9.68 13.17 13.57
CA SER A 35 -9.96 12.41 14.79
C SER A 35 -8.89 12.52 15.86
N TYR A 36 -7.66 12.91 15.50
CA TYR A 36 -6.53 13.00 16.43
C TYR A 36 -5.94 14.40 16.47
N SER A 37 -5.33 14.77 17.60
CA SER A 37 -4.65 16.05 17.75
C SER A 37 -3.58 16.25 16.67
N PHE A 38 -3.50 17.46 16.13
CA PHE A 38 -2.53 17.77 15.09
C PHE A 38 -1.10 17.69 15.64
N SER A 39 -0.32 16.75 15.10
CA SER A 39 1.08 16.54 15.41
C SER A 39 1.80 15.95 14.20
N TRP A 40 3.14 16.01 14.20
CA TRP A 40 3.93 15.34 13.15
C TRP A 40 3.66 13.84 13.09
N ASN A 41 3.43 13.18 14.24
CA ASN A 41 3.07 11.77 14.27
C ASN A 41 1.76 11.55 13.52
N THR A 42 0.71 12.35 13.81
CA THR A 42 -0.59 12.26 13.13
C THR A 42 -0.48 12.43 11.61
N VAL A 43 0.32 13.40 11.16
CA VAL A 43 0.56 13.63 9.72
C VAL A 43 1.25 12.41 9.10
N ILE A 44 2.28 11.87 9.76
CA ILE A 44 3.00 10.69 9.27
C ILE A 44 2.08 9.46 9.28
N THR A 45 1.31 9.23 10.34
CA THR A 45 0.30 8.15 10.40
C THR A 45 -0.70 8.28 9.26
N ALA A 46 -1.20 9.48 8.98
CA ALA A 46 -2.17 9.74 7.91
C ALA A 46 -1.60 9.45 6.52
N VAL A 47 -0.32 9.79 6.27
CA VAL A 47 0.40 9.46 5.03
C VAL A 47 0.64 7.96 4.90
N LEU A 48 1.09 7.30 5.97
CA LEU A 48 1.27 5.85 6.00
C LEU A 48 -0.05 5.13 5.74
N ALA A 49 -1.14 5.59 6.36
CA ALA A 49 -2.47 5.05 6.17
C ALA A 49 -2.94 5.19 4.72
N PHE A 50 -2.69 6.33 4.08
CA PHE A 50 -2.97 6.53 2.67
C PHE A 50 -2.27 5.49 1.79
N ASP A 51 -0.96 5.32 1.94
CA ASP A 51 -0.16 4.38 1.14
C ASP A 51 -0.56 2.92 1.38
N ILE A 52 -0.84 2.54 2.64
CA ILE A 52 -1.30 1.20 2.98
C ILE A 52 -2.65 0.92 2.31
N PHE A 53 -3.62 1.83 2.42
CA PHE A 53 -4.94 1.66 1.81
C PHE A 53 -4.89 1.69 0.28
N ALA A 54 -4.23 2.69 -0.30
CA ALA A 54 -4.09 2.80 -1.75
C ALA A 54 -3.40 1.55 -2.33
N GLY A 55 -2.36 1.06 -1.64
CA GLY A 55 -1.65 -0.15 -2.02
C GLY A 55 -2.47 -1.43 -1.90
N LEU A 56 -3.37 -1.52 -0.91
CA LEU A 56 -4.32 -2.63 -0.77
C LEU A 56 -5.26 -2.72 -1.97
N ILE A 57 -5.83 -1.57 -2.37
CA ILE A 57 -6.74 -1.49 -3.50
C ILE A 57 -5.97 -1.73 -4.81
N SER A 58 -4.74 -1.20 -4.95
CA SER A 58 -3.93 -1.45 -6.15
C SER A 58 -3.53 -2.93 -6.27
N ASN A 59 -3.16 -3.59 -5.17
CA ASN A 59 -2.80 -5.01 -5.16
C ASN A 59 -4.01 -5.95 -5.24
N ALA A 60 -5.24 -5.43 -5.27
CA ALA A 60 -6.41 -6.25 -5.62
C ALA A 60 -6.56 -6.42 -7.14
N ARG A 61 -5.79 -5.70 -7.96
CA ARG A 61 -5.93 -5.65 -9.41
C ARG A 61 -4.87 -6.48 -10.12
N GLU A 62 -5.30 -7.25 -11.13
CA GLU A 62 -4.40 -8.07 -11.93
C GLU A 62 -3.45 -7.24 -12.81
N GLU A 63 -3.84 -6.02 -13.20
CA GLU A 63 -2.96 -5.14 -13.98
C GLU A 63 -1.72 -4.73 -13.17
N THR A 64 -1.91 -4.45 -11.88
CA THR A 64 -0.81 -4.15 -10.94
C THR A 64 0.12 -5.35 -10.85
N HIS A 65 -0.43 -6.55 -10.63
CA HIS A 65 0.38 -7.76 -10.55
C HIS A 65 1.14 -8.07 -11.83
N THR A 66 0.51 -7.88 -12.99
CA THR A 66 1.14 -8.05 -14.30
C THR A 66 2.33 -7.12 -14.45
N ALA A 67 2.16 -5.83 -14.13
CA ALA A 67 3.24 -4.85 -14.19
C ALA A 67 4.40 -5.18 -13.23
N TRP A 68 4.10 -5.72 -12.04
CA TRP A 68 5.12 -6.20 -11.11
C TRP A 68 5.84 -7.47 -11.59
N LYS A 69 5.12 -8.41 -12.23
CA LYS A 69 5.71 -9.62 -12.82
C LYS A 69 6.72 -9.33 -13.93
N GLU A 70 6.60 -8.18 -14.62
CA GLU A 70 7.59 -7.72 -15.61
C GLU A 70 8.91 -7.24 -14.99
N LEU A 71 8.94 -6.99 -13.67
CA LEU A 71 10.15 -6.55 -12.96
C LEU A 71 11.03 -7.72 -12.51
N PRO A 72 12.34 -7.50 -12.29
CA PRO A 72 13.22 -8.56 -11.78
C PRO A 72 12.75 -9.10 -10.43
N LYS A 73 12.84 -10.42 -10.23
CA LYS A 73 12.44 -11.08 -8.95
C LYS A 73 13.05 -10.44 -7.71
N LYS A 74 14.27 -9.91 -7.80
CA LYS A 74 14.93 -9.16 -6.71
C LYS A 74 14.11 -7.95 -6.26
N SER A 75 13.48 -7.22 -7.17
CA SER A 75 12.64 -6.07 -6.86
C SER A 75 11.38 -6.46 -6.08
N LEU A 76 10.76 -7.59 -6.41
CA LEU A 76 9.60 -8.12 -5.70
C LEU A 76 9.98 -8.56 -4.28
N ILE A 77 11.12 -9.27 -4.14
CA ILE A 77 11.64 -9.67 -2.81
C ILE A 77 11.96 -8.44 -1.97
N LEU A 78 12.62 -7.42 -2.55
CA LEU A 78 12.94 -6.19 -1.84
C LEU A 78 11.68 -5.45 -1.38
N PHE A 79 10.66 -5.40 -2.23
CA PHE A 79 9.36 -4.83 -1.88
C PHE A 79 8.78 -5.55 -0.65
N VAL A 80 8.70 -6.88 -0.68
CA VAL A 80 8.16 -7.67 0.44
C VAL A 80 9.00 -7.49 1.70
N ALA A 81 10.34 -7.58 1.60
CA ALA A 81 11.23 -7.42 2.73
C ALA A 81 11.06 -6.05 3.40
N PHE A 82 10.98 -4.98 2.61
CA PHE A 82 10.75 -3.63 3.11
C PHE A 82 9.40 -3.52 3.85
N HIS A 83 8.33 -4.08 3.27
CA HIS A 83 6.98 -4.02 3.83
C HIS A 83 6.77 -4.92 5.06
N LEU A 84 7.63 -5.91 5.28
CA LEU A 84 7.60 -6.77 6.47
C LEU A 84 8.57 -6.34 7.57
N THR A 85 9.50 -5.42 7.29
CA THR A 85 10.54 -5.02 8.26
C THR A 85 10.52 -3.52 8.54
N VAL A 86 10.91 -2.72 7.55
CA VAL A 86 11.06 -1.27 7.70
C VAL A 86 9.69 -0.60 7.89
N TYR A 87 8.70 -1.01 7.11
CA TYR A 87 7.41 -0.33 7.10
C TYR A 87 6.58 -0.53 8.38
N PRO A 88 6.51 -1.73 8.98
CA PRO A 88 5.90 -1.93 10.30
C PRO A 88 6.57 -1.10 11.40
N LEU A 89 7.90 -0.92 11.35
CA LEU A 89 8.62 -0.08 12.30
C LEU A 89 8.17 1.38 12.22
N PHE A 90 7.97 1.92 11.02
CA PHE A 90 7.40 3.25 10.85
C PHE A 90 6.00 3.36 11.47
N VAL A 91 5.14 2.37 11.26
CA VAL A 91 3.79 2.35 11.87
C VAL A 91 3.88 2.34 13.41
N ILE A 92 4.81 1.57 13.99
CA ILE A 92 5.00 1.47 15.44
C ILE A 92 5.59 2.76 16.02
N LEU A 93 6.59 3.36 15.37
CA LEU A 93 7.29 4.56 15.85
C LEU A 93 6.41 5.82 15.79
N PHE A 94 5.54 5.91 14.80
CA PHE A 94 4.67 7.06 14.57
C PHE A 94 3.21 6.78 14.92
N GLN A 95 2.94 5.78 15.77
CA GLN A 95 1.58 5.52 16.22
C GLN A 95 1.03 6.69 17.04
N VAL A 96 -0.25 7.01 16.81
CA VAL A 96 -1.01 7.99 17.61
C VAL A 96 -2.07 7.34 18.48
N ASP A 97 -2.43 6.10 18.16
CA ASP A 97 -3.39 5.27 18.88
C ASP A 97 -3.08 3.79 18.65
N MET A 98 -3.25 2.98 19.70
CA MET A 98 -2.91 1.56 19.66
C MET A 98 -3.83 0.76 18.75
N TRP A 99 -5.13 1.06 18.70
CA TRP A 99 -6.07 0.37 17.84
C TRP A 99 -5.84 0.71 16.38
N LEU A 100 -5.59 1.99 16.09
CA LEU A 100 -5.20 2.44 14.75
C LEU A 100 -3.89 1.77 14.31
N MET A 101 -2.90 1.65 15.19
CA MET A 101 -1.65 0.93 14.91
C MET A 101 -1.92 -0.53 14.53
N ILE A 102 -2.65 -1.27 15.37
CA ILE A 102 -2.97 -2.69 15.11
C ILE A 102 -3.70 -2.84 13.78
N PHE A 103 -4.68 -1.97 13.53
CA PHE A 103 -5.43 -1.96 12.29
C PHE A 103 -4.54 -1.69 11.07
N MET A 104 -3.68 -0.67 11.12
CA MET A 104 -2.75 -0.33 10.04
C MET A 104 -1.74 -1.44 9.79
N LEU A 105 -1.22 -2.09 10.83
CA LEU A 105 -0.34 -3.25 10.70
C LEU A 105 -1.07 -4.43 10.04
N GLY A 106 -2.33 -4.71 10.44
CA GLY A 106 -3.16 -5.73 9.80
C GLY A 106 -3.37 -5.45 8.31
N MET A 107 -3.69 -4.20 7.96
CA MET A 107 -3.87 -3.76 6.57
C MET A 107 -2.56 -3.86 5.78
N LEU A 108 -1.42 -3.52 6.39
CA LEU A 108 -0.11 -3.67 5.78
C LEU A 108 0.23 -5.13 5.47
N PHE A 109 -0.02 -6.04 6.42
CA PHE A 109 0.19 -7.47 6.19
C PHE A 109 -0.76 -8.01 5.11
N ALA A 110 -2.01 -7.54 5.07
CA ALA A 110 -2.95 -7.88 4.01
C ALA A 110 -2.47 -7.38 2.62
N LYS A 111 -2.07 -6.11 2.50
CA LYS A 111 -1.47 -5.51 1.29
C LYS A 111 -0.30 -6.35 0.78
N THR A 112 0.59 -6.73 1.68
CA THR A 112 1.79 -7.50 1.36
C THR A 112 1.46 -8.93 0.95
N SER A 113 0.46 -9.54 1.58
CA SER A 113 -0.02 -10.88 1.25
C SER A 113 -0.68 -10.93 -0.12
N PHE A 114 -1.57 -9.99 -0.43
CA PHE A 114 -2.17 -9.86 -1.77
C PHE A 114 -1.10 -9.66 -2.84
N PHE A 115 -0.09 -8.83 -2.57
CA PHE A 115 1.04 -8.68 -3.48
C PHE A 115 1.79 -9.99 -3.74
N MET A 116 2.14 -10.74 -2.69
CA MET A 116 2.89 -12.00 -2.81
C MET A 116 2.10 -13.06 -3.59
N ILE A 117 0.80 -13.17 -3.33
CA ILE A 117 -0.11 -14.10 -4.01
C ILE A 117 -0.27 -13.68 -5.47
N GLY A 118 -0.62 -12.41 -5.72
CA GLY A 118 -0.89 -11.89 -7.04
C GLY A 118 0.31 -11.91 -7.98
N THR A 119 1.51 -11.65 -7.46
CA THR A 119 2.76 -11.74 -8.23
C THR A 119 3.28 -13.16 -8.39
N GLY A 120 2.76 -14.13 -7.62
CA GLY A 120 3.24 -15.51 -7.64
C GLY A 120 4.69 -15.65 -7.19
N LEU A 121 5.19 -14.76 -6.32
CA LEU A 121 6.61 -14.64 -5.98
C LEU A 121 7.25 -15.95 -5.51
N PHE A 122 6.46 -16.80 -4.86
CA PHE A 122 6.87 -18.10 -4.32
C PHE A 122 6.29 -19.30 -5.09
N VAL A 123 5.56 -19.07 -6.18
CA VAL A 123 5.06 -20.15 -7.04
C VAL A 123 6.19 -20.53 -7.99
N THR A 124 6.90 -21.62 -7.68
CA THR A 124 7.81 -22.29 -8.63
C THR A 124 6.96 -22.87 -9.75
N LYS A 125 7.16 -22.39 -10.99
CA LYS A 125 6.68 -23.11 -12.18
C LYS A 125 7.46 -24.43 -12.25
N ASN A 126 6.77 -25.55 -12.00
CA ASN A 126 7.25 -26.88 -12.36
C ASN A 126 7.21 -27.06 -13.87
#